data_AF-A0A7C7KR25-F1
#
_entry.id   AF-A0A7C7KR25-F1
#
_cell.length_a   1.000
_cell.length_b   1.000
_cell.length_c   1.000
_cell.angle_alpha   90.00
_cell.angle_beta   90.00
_cell.angle_gamma   90.00
#
_symmetry.space_group_name_H-M   'P 1'
#
loop_
_entity.id
_entity.type
_entity.pdbx_description
1 polymer ?
#
loop_
_entity_poly.entity_id
_entity_poly.type
_entity_poly.pdbx_seq_one_letter_code
_entity_poly.pdbx_strand_id
1 'polypeptide(L)'
;MERVRVKAFAALGCLAIGLACGGPAAAQAADLGPPSQWDEMQKFEYYIGNIAGAMNVCRMYSLHASMRELSVLTPYGQKGLRDWGSYDGIRGAACGGLANDAKAILGDRDKLVDYLRARYDCTGGDCIER
;
A
#
# COMPACT_ATOMS: atom_id res chain seq x y z
N MET A 1 -34.92 -24.98 23.06
CA MET A 1 -33.97 -23.85 23.25
C MET A 1 -32.65 -24.52 23.62
N GLU A 2 -31.50 -24.36 22.96
CA GLU A 2 -30.91 -23.20 22.33
C GLU A 2 -29.70 -23.63 21.46
N ARG A 3 -29.64 -23.15 20.22
CA ARG A 3 -28.50 -22.83 19.33
C ARG A 3 -27.23 -23.72 19.36
N VAL A 4 -27.11 -24.59 18.35
CA VAL A 4 -25.85 -25.20 17.90
C VAL A 4 -24.99 -24.14 17.19
N ARG A 5 -23.87 -23.76 17.81
CA ARG A 5 -22.84 -22.90 17.20
C ARG A 5 -22.03 -23.71 16.17
N VAL A 6 -22.06 -23.29 14.92
CA VAL A 6 -21.37 -23.93 13.81
C VAL A 6 -19.89 -23.58 13.82
N LYS A 7 -19.10 -24.59 14.21
CA LYS A 7 -17.80 -25.04 13.70
C LYS A 7 -16.83 -23.98 13.14
N ALA A 8 -15.80 -23.72 13.96
CA ALA A 8 -14.47 -23.39 13.47
C ALA A 8 -13.98 -24.50 12.51
N PHE A 9 -13.72 -24.14 11.27
CA PHE A 9 -12.86 -24.92 10.38
C PHE A 9 -11.56 -24.16 10.20
N ALA A 10 -10.56 -24.66 10.94
CA ALA A 10 -9.17 -24.39 10.70
C ALA A 10 -8.70 -25.14 9.45
N ALA A 11 -7.76 -24.49 8.77
CA ALA A 11 -6.70 -25.06 7.94
C ALA A 11 -7.00 -25.51 6.51
N LEU A 12 -6.00 -25.14 5.68
CA LEU A 12 -5.62 -25.68 4.37
C LEU A 12 -6.23 -25.05 3.12
N GLY A 13 -5.58 -23.96 2.71
CA GLY A 13 -5.42 -23.56 1.32
C GLY A 13 -3.99 -23.07 1.10
N CYS A 14 -3.01 -23.94 1.32
CA CYS A 14 -1.62 -23.70 0.97
C CYS A 14 -1.49 -23.40 -0.53
N LEU A 15 -1.33 -22.13 -0.89
CA LEU A 15 -0.62 -21.74 -2.11
C LEU A 15 0.69 -21.10 -1.68
N ALA A 16 1.68 -21.97 -1.54
CA ALA A 16 3.07 -21.63 -1.40
C ALA A 16 3.59 -21.05 -2.71
N ILE A 17 3.85 -19.74 -2.75
CA ILE A 17 4.99 -19.17 -3.48
C ILE A 17 5.58 -18.03 -2.63
N GLY A 18 6.58 -18.37 -1.82
CA GLY A 18 7.80 -17.57 -1.66
C GLY A 18 7.73 -16.12 -1.13
N LEU A 19 7.12 -15.87 0.02
CA LEU A 19 7.52 -14.72 0.86
C LEU A 19 8.12 -15.22 2.18
N ALA A 20 9.36 -15.69 2.10
CA ALA A 20 10.18 -15.90 3.29
C ALA A 20 10.77 -14.55 3.73
N CYS A 21 10.58 -14.23 5.01
CA CYS A 21 11.24 -13.17 5.79
C CYS A 21 10.87 -11.71 5.51
N GLY A 22 9.75 -11.29 6.11
CA GLY A 22 9.46 -9.89 6.44
C GLY A 22 8.20 -9.82 7.28
N GLY A 23 8.34 -9.59 8.60
CA GLY A 23 7.19 -9.46 9.51
C GLY A 23 6.27 -8.28 9.14
N PRO A 24 5.09 -8.15 9.78
CA PRO A 24 4.12 -7.13 9.44
C PRO A 24 4.62 -5.74 9.88
N ALA A 25 5.31 -5.05 8.99
CA ALA A 25 5.53 -3.61 9.08
C ALA A 25 4.42 -2.89 8.29
N ALA A 26 3.19 -2.92 8.81
CA ALA A 26 2.08 -2.17 8.22
C ALA A 26 1.01 -1.88 9.28
N ALA A 27 1.39 -1.16 10.34
CA ALA A 27 0.42 -0.65 11.32
C ALA A 27 0.98 0.57 12.06
N GLN A 28 1.31 1.65 11.32
CA GLN A 28 1.51 2.96 11.93
C GLN A 28 0.86 4.06 11.07
N ALA A 29 -0.46 4.08 11.03
CA ALA A 29 -1.28 5.26 10.74
C ALA A 29 -2.68 5.01 11.34
N ALA A 30 -2.83 5.17 12.65
CA ALA A 30 -4.12 5.06 13.31
C ALA A 30 -5.03 6.22 12.89
N ASP A 31 -6.27 5.88 12.50
CA ASP A 31 -7.43 6.72 12.08
C ASP A 31 -7.54 7.27 10.65
N LEU A 32 -6.54 7.11 9.76
CA LEU A 32 -6.67 7.41 8.31
C LEU A 32 -6.21 6.24 7.44
N GLY A 33 -6.53 5.02 7.88
CA GLY A 33 -6.24 3.79 7.14
C GLY A 33 -7.21 3.57 5.97
N PRO A 34 -6.86 2.68 5.03
CA PRO A 34 -7.79 2.28 3.98
C PRO A 34 -9.06 1.66 4.60
N PRO A 35 -10.24 1.85 3.99
CA PRO A 35 -11.49 1.24 4.44
C PRO A 35 -11.38 -0.27 4.67
N SER A 36 -12.01 -0.77 5.73
CA SER A 36 -11.90 -2.19 6.11
C SER A 36 -12.42 -3.13 5.04
N GLN A 37 -13.44 -2.70 4.29
CA GLN A 37 -14.07 -3.47 3.21
C GLN A 37 -13.23 -3.58 1.92
N TRP A 38 -12.13 -2.85 1.82
CA TRP A 38 -11.22 -2.98 0.68
C TRP A 38 -10.49 -4.32 0.70
N ASP A 39 -10.24 -4.86 -0.48
CA ASP A 39 -9.41 -6.05 -0.62
C ASP A 39 -7.92 -5.74 -0.30
N GLU A 40 -7.11 -6.79 -0.20
CA GLU A 40 -5.70 -6.65 0.16
C GLU A 40 -4.90 -5.87 -0.88
N MET A 41 -5.25 -5.97 -2.17
CA MET A 41 -4.57 -5.26 -3.25
C MET A 41 -4.92 -3.77 -3.23
N GLN A 42 -6.18 -3.42 -3.02
CA GLN A 42 -6.63 -2.04 -2.85
C GLN A 42 -5.95 -1.36 -1.65
N LYS A 43 -5.80 -2.10 -0.53
CA LYS A 43 -5.05 -1.65 0.65
C LYS A 43 -3.56 -1.47 0.38
N PHE A 44 -2.96 -2.40 -0.37
CA PHE A 44 -1.56 -2.30 -0.78
C PHE A 44 -1.32 -1.11 -1.71
N GLU A 45 -2.18 -0.90 -2.70
CA GLU A 45 -2.11 0.24 -3.61
C GLU A 45 -2.24 1.57 -2.87
N TYR A 46 -3.16 1.65 -1.90
CA TYR A 46 -3.24 2.78 -0.97
C TYR A 46 -1.93 2.99 -0.19
N TYR A 47 -1.33 1.91 0.30
CA TYR A 47 -0.07 1.96 1.03
C TYR A 47 1.09 2.49 0.18
N ILE A 48 1.17 2.15 -1.11
CA ILE A 48 2.14 2.73 -2.06
C ILE A 48 2.00 4.26 -2.09
N GLY A 49 0.75 4.74 -2.23
CA GLY A 49 0.41 6.17 -2.17
C GLY A 49 0.86 6.82 -0.88
N ASN A 50 0.57 6.15 0.23
CA ASN A 50 0.92 6.64 1.55
C ASN A 50 2.46 6.73 1.74
N ILE A 51 3.23 5.73 1.33
CA ILE A 51 4.69 5.81 1.38
C ILE A 51 5.19 6.96 0.50
N ALA A 52 4.64 7.15 -0.70
CA ALA A 52 5.02 8.26 -1.57
C ALA A 52 4.85 9.61 -0.86
N GLY A 53 3.70 9.84 -0.19
CA GLY A 53 3.48 11.04 0.62
C GLY A 53 4.50 11.19 1.75
N ALA A 54 4.79 10.12 2.48
CA ALA A 54 5.77 10.13 3.55
C ALA A 54 7.19 10.48 3.08
N MET A 55 7.60 9.95 1.92
CA MET A 55 8.92 10.24 1.34
C MET A 55 9.11 11.74 1.06
N ASN A 56 8.04 12.43 0.66
CA ASN A 56 8.08 13.89 0.47
C ASN A 56 8.36 14.62 1.79
N VAL A 57 7.67 14.23 2.87
CA VAL A 57 7.83 14.82 4.20
C VAL A 57 9.20 14.52 4.80
N CYS A 58 9.68 13.29 4.62
CA CYS A 58 11.03 12.88 5.00
C CYS A 58 12.14 13.48 4.11
N ARG A 59 11.81 14.34 3.14
CA ARG A 59 12.73 14.98 2.19
C ARG A 59 13.54 14.00 1.34
N MET A 60 13.01 12.80 1.13
CA MET A 60 13.58 11.76 0.27
C MET A 60 13.02 11.87 -1.14
N TYR A 61 13.33 12.98 -1.82
CA TYR A 61 12.65 13.37 -3.06
C TYR A 61 12.80 12.37 -4.22
N SER A 62 13.93 11.65 -4.30
CA SER A 62 14.10 10.62 -5.32
C SER A 62 13.15 9.43 -5.10
N LEU A 63 13.08 8.93 -3.86
CA LEU A 63 12.13 7.87 -3.49
C LEU A 63 10.69 8.34 -3.61
N HIS A 64 10.41 9.60 -3.25
CA HIS A 64 9.10 10.21 -3.48
C HIS A 64 8.72 10.16 -4.96
N ALA A 65 9.61 10.60 -5.87
CA ALA A 65 9.33 10.60 -7.30
C ALA A 65 9.01 9.18 -7.82
N SER A 66 9.86 8.20 -7.50
CA SER A 66 9.65 6.82 -7.95
C SER A 66 8.38 6.18 -7.37
N MET A 67 8.09 6.40 -6.08
CA MET A 67 6.87 5.88 -5.47
C MET A 67 5.61 6.60 -5.99
N ARG A 68 5.71 7.90 -6.28
CA ARG A 68 4.63 8.69 -6.87
C ARG A 68 4.27 8.15 -8.25
N GLU A 69 5.25 7.78 -9.08
CA GLU A 69 4.99 7.17 -10.40
C GLU A 69 4.11 5.92 -10.30
N LEU A 70 4.31 5.07 -9.29
CA LEU A 70 3.44 3.92 -9.04
C LEU A 70 2.08 4.35 -8.51
N SER A 71 2.07 5.28 -7.56
CA SER A 71 0.85 5.74 -6.87
C SER A 71 -0.17 6.35 -7.83
N VAL A 72 0.28 7.05 -8.87
CA VAL A 72 -0.62 7.70 -9.84
C VAL A 72 -1.23 6.74 -10.86
N LEU A 73 -0.82 5.46 -10.87
CA LEU A 73 -1.34 4.42 -11.76
C LEU A 73 -2.55 3.65 -11.17
N THR A 74 -3.10 4.12 -10.05
CA THR A 74 -4.25 3.50 -9.38
C THR A 74 -5.07 4.55 -8.63
N PRO A 75 -6.41 4.44 -8.57
CA PRO A 75 -7.22 5.35 -7.78
C PRO A 75 -6.91 5.24 -6.27
N TYR A 76 -6.53 4.05 -5.80
CA TYR A 76 -6.22 3.79 -4.39
C TYR A 76 -4.87 4.40 -4.00
N GLY A 77 -3.85 4.28 -4.85
CA GLY A 77 -2.56 4.94 -4.65
C GLY A 77 -2.65 6.47 -4.70
N GLN A 78 -3.46 7.01 -5.62
CA GLN A 78 -3.75 8.46 -5.62
C GLN A 78 -4.44 8.90 -4.33
N LYS A 79 -5.37 8.08 -3.81
CA LYS A 79 -6.02 8.36 -2.52
C LYS A 79 -5.01 8.32 -1.36
N GLY A 80 -4.16 7.29 -1.26
CA GLY A 80 -3.12 7.22 -0.23
C GLY A 80 -2.13 8.38 -0.26
N LEU A 81 -1.78 8.85 -1.46
CA LEU A 81 -0.92 10.01 -1.65
C LEU A 81 -1.57 11.31 -1.18
N ARG A 82 -2.88 11.48 -1.40
CA ARG A 82 -3.64 12.67 -0.96
C ARG A 82 -3.94 12.67 0.54
N ASP A 83 -4.22 11.50 1.10
CA ASP A 83 -4.55 11.33 2.52
C ASP A 83 -3.33 11.61 3.42
N TRP A 84 -2.14 11.67 2.83
CA TRP A 84 -0.92 12.14 3.47
C TRP A 84 -0.87 13.66 3.67
N GLY A 85 -1.87 14.24 4.34
CA GLY A 85 -1.88 15.66 4.71
C GLY A 85 -0.69 16.09 5.59
N SER A 86 -0.69 17.33 6.11
CA SER A 86 0.40 17.92 6.91
C SER A 86 0.66 17.23 8.26
N TYR A 87 1.15 15.98 8.24
CA TYR A 87 1.50 15.21 9.41
C TYR A 87 2.86 15.72 9.93
N ASP A 88 2.83 16.73 10.80
CA ASP A 88 3.99 17.31 11.49
C ASP A 88 4.72 16.29 12.41
N GLY A 89 4.22 15.06 12.51
CA GLY A 89 4.66 14.04 13.46
C GLY A 89 5.74 13.07 12.99
N ILE A 90 6.09 12.99 11.70
CA ILE A 90 7.13 12.04 11.26
C ILE A 90 8.52 12.64 11.50
N ARG A 91 9.24 12.07 12.47
CA ARG A 91 10.63 12.41 12.78
C ARG A 91 11.49 11.15 12.93
N GLY A 92 12.75 11.24 12.50
CA GLY A 92 13.79 10.27 12.84
C GLY A 92 13.57 8.86 12.26
N ALA A 93 13.66 7.84 13.12
CA ALA A 93 13.69 6.41 12.76
C ALA A 93 12.52 5.94 11.87
N ALA A 94 11.36 6.61 11.95
CA ALA A 94 10.21 6.34 11.09
C ALA A 94 10.53 6.55 9.60
N CYS A 95 11.31 7.58 9.25
CA CYS A 95 11.73 7.83 7.86
C CYS A 95 12.65 6.72 7.34
N GLY A 96 13.51 6.15 8.20
CA GLY A 96 14.40 5.04 7.83
C GLY A 96 13.63 3.77 7.49
N GLY A 97 12.62 3.43 8.30
CA GLY A 97 11.73 2.29 8.03
C GLY A 97 10.98 2.47 6.71
N LEU A 98 10.34 3.63 6.53
CA LEU A 98 9.58 3.94 5.32
C LEU A 98 10.46 3.97 4.05
N ALA A 99 11.74 4.36 4.18
CA ALA A 99 12.69 4.29 3.07
C ALA A 99 13.03 2.85 2.66
N ASN A 100 13.12 1.93 3.63
CA ASN A 100 13.36 0.52 3.35
C ASN A 100 12.13 -0.11 2.69
N ASP A 101 10.93 0.22 3.15
CA ASP A 101 9.69 -0.23 2.53
C ASP A 101 9.57 0.28 1.09
N ALA A 102 9.86 1.57 0.86
CA ALA A 102 9.89 2.14 -0.49
C ALA A 102 10.86 1.38 -1.41
N LYS A 103 12.07 1.08 -0.93
CA LYS A 103 13.07 0.32 -1.70
C LYS A 103 12.63 -1.11 -1.97
N ALA A 104 11.99 -1.77 -1.02
CA ALA A 104 11.46 -3.13 -1.20
C ALA A 104 10.37 -3.14 -2.28
N ILE A 105 9.42 -2.21 -2.23
CA ILE A 105 8.37 -2.07 -3.25
C ILE A 105 8.97 -1.75 -4.62
N LEU A 106 9.92 -0.82 -4.69
CA LEU A 106 10.60 -0.45 -5.94
C LEU A 106 11.46 -1.58 -6.52
N GLY A 107 11.82 -2.60 -5.71
CA GLY A 107 12.47 -3.81 -6.20
C GLY A 107 11.61 -4.60 -7.18
N ASP A 108 10.29 -4.50 -7.08
CA ASP A 108 9.31 -5.12 -7.97
C ASP A 108 8.60 -4.10 -8.89
N ARG A 109 9.21 -2.91 -9.09
CA ARG A 109 8.59 -1.78 -9.81
C ARG A 109 7.98 -2.18 -11.15
N ASP A 110 8.71 -2.90 -12.00
CA ASP A 110 8.23 -3.20 -13.35
C ASP A 110 7.01 -4.13 -13.32
N LYS A 111 6.98 -5.12 -12.43
CA LYS A 111 5.80 -5.98 -12.22
C LYS A 111 4.60 -5.17 -11.73
N LEU A 112 4.84 -4.21 -10.84
CA LEU A 112 3.78 -3.33 -10.33
C LEU A 112 3.26 -2.40 -11.43
N VAL A 113 4.13 -1.84 -12.26
CA VAL A 113 3.72 -1.02 -13.41
C VAL A 113 2.86 -1.84 -14.37
N ASP A 114 3.29 -3.05 -14.72
CA ASP A 114 2.54 -3.94 -15.62
C ASP A 114 1.17 -4.31 -15.02
N TYR A 115 1.14 -4.68 -13.75
CA TYR A 115 -0.09 -4.98 -13.01
C TYR A 115 -1.05 -3.79 -13.02
N LEU A 116 -0.58 -2.60 -12.62
CA LEU A 116 -1.43 -1.42 -12.47
C LEU A 116 -1.96 -0.94 -13.83
N ARG A 117 -1.14 -0.99 -14.89
CA ARG A 117 -1.57 -0.62 -16.25
C ARG A 117 -2.53 -1.63 -16.86
N ALA A 118 -2.41 -2.91 -16.51
CA ALA A 118 -3.36 -3.93 -16.95
C ALA A 118 -4.72 -3.76 -16.26
N ARG A 119 -4.74 -3.31 -15.00
CA ARG A 119 -5.95 -3.19 -14.19
C ARG A 119 -6.66 -1.85 -14.31
N TYR A 120 -5.93 -0.76 -14.47
CA TYR A 120 -6.49 0.58 -14.45
C TYR A 120 -6.27 1.33 -15.77
N ASP A 121 -7.23 2.17 -16.11
CA ASP A 121 -7.09 3.22 -17.09
C ASP A 121 -6.99 4.57 -16.36
N CYS A 122 -5.83 5.22 -16.46
CA CYS A 122 -5.55 6.50 -15.81
C CYS A 122 -5.52 7.68 -16.80
N THR A 123 -6.22 7.55 -17.93
CA THR A 123 -6.27 8.61 -18.94
C THR A 123 -7.06 9.81 -18.41
N GLY A 124 -6.42 10.98 -18.32
CA GLY A 124 -7.07 12.22 -17.85
C GLY A 124 -6.85 12.55 -16.38
N GLY A 125 -5.98 11.83 -15.67
CA GLY A 125 -5.58 12.12 -14.28
C GLY A 125 -6.38 11.37 -13.23
N ASP A 126 -7.61 10.97 -13.55
CA ASP A 126 -8.38 10.02 -12.76
C ASP A 126 -8.12 8.60 -13.25
N CYS A 127 -8.06 7.64 -12.31
CA CYS A 127 -7.90 6.22 -12.62
C CYS A 127 -9.21 5.47 -12.41
N ILE A 128 -9.58 4.63 -13.37
CA ILE A 128 -10.78 3.79 -13.33
C ILE A 128 -10.35 2.33 -13.57
N GLU A 129 -10.99 1.39 -12.86
CA GLU A 129 -10.76 -0.04 -13.07
C GLU A 129 -11.34 -0.48 -14.44
N ARG A 130 -10.59 -1.30 -15.16
CA ARG A 130 -10.95 -1.80 -16.50
C ARG A 130 -11.90 -2.99 -16.45
#